data_AF-A0A0C3K3C4-F1
#
_entry.id   AF-A0A0C3K3C4-F1
#
_cell.length_a   1.000
_cell.length_b   1.000
_cell.length_c   1.000
_cell.angle_alpha   90.00
_cell.angle_beta   90.00
_cell.angle_gamma   90.00
#
_symmetry.space_group_name_H-M   'P 1'
#
loop_
_entity.id
_entity.type
_entity.pdbx_description
1 polymer ?
#
loop_
_entity_poly.entity_id
_entity_poly.type
_entity_poly.pdbx_seq_one_letter_code
_entity_poly.pdbx_strand_id
1 'polypeptide(L)'
;MARRRSNFRPEPAGKGMESILDLARRYGNLLRLTTRPANRPSHHQIIVVDFEYASPNPAAFDIANHFHEWTASYLSETTPWLLNPDRYPTLKQRQNFYHAYISPLPTVPSATNLLLSASQTSLTPSNVVVKDNNPNVKEQIDHLEGLVRAWSPASHATWALWGIVQARDDVKVTGDIGSEFNYIGYAVGRVEGFRREIAKLGIKV
;
A
#
# COMPACT_ATOMS: atom_id res chain seq x y z
N MET A 1 -4.12 -6.22 -5.03
CA MET A 1 -5.14 -7.03 -4.34
C MET A 1 -5.09 -8.41 -4.99
N ALA A 2 -4.49 -9.39 -4.31
CA ALA A 2 -3.92 -10.56 -4.95
C ALA A 2 -4.98 -11.55 -5.48
N ARG A 3 -5.10 -11.68 -6.82
CA ARG A 3 -5.44 -12.97 -7.43
C ARG A 3 -4.14 -13.72 -7.67
N ARG A 4 -4.00 -14.93 -7.10
CA ARG A 4 -2.95 -15.86 -7.50
C ARG A 4 -3.22 -16.22 -8.97
N ARG A 5 -2.38 -15.76 -9.91
CA ARG A 5 -2.45 -16.22 -11.31
C ARG A 5 -2.06 -17.70 -11.32
N SER A 6 -3.03 -18.60 -11.41
CA SER A 6 -2.87 -20.05 -11.26
C SER A 6 -2.06 -20.75 -12.38
N ASN A 7 -1.56 -20.03 -13.39
CA ASN A 7 -0.97 -20.66 -14.59
C ASN A 7 0.48 -20.25 -14.94
N PHE A 8 1.27 -19.74 -13.99
CA PHE A 8 2.69 -19.44 -14.28
C PHE A 8 3.61 -20.57 -13.78
N ARG A 9 3.93 -21.53 -14.66
CA ARG A 9 5.09 -22.43 -14.48
C ARG A 9 6.37 -21.66 -14.83
N PRO A 10 7.34 -21.49 -13.93
CA PRO A 10 8.57 -20.79 -14.27
C PRO A 10 9.56 -21.74 -14.97
N GLU A 11 9.92 -21.40 -16.21
CA GLU A 11 11.22 -21.74 -16.80
C GLU A 11 12.35 -21.11 -15.95
N PRO A 12 13.57 -21.68 -15.92
CA PRO A 12 14.65 -21.19 -15.07
C PRO A 12 15.13 -19.81 -15.57
N ALA A 13 14.64 -18.74 -14.95
CA ALA A 13 14.94 -17.37 -15.35
C ALA A 13 16.14 -16.79 -14.59
N GLY A 14 17.01 -16.07 -15.31
CA GLY A 14 18.21 -15.45 -14.76
C GLY A 14 17.96 -14.40 -13.66
N LYS A 15 19.01 -14.13 -12.87
CA LYS A 15 19.05 -13.33 -11.62
C LYS A 15 18.30 -11.98 -11.61
N GLY A 16 18.01 -11.38 -12.76
CA GLY A 16 17.23 -10.13 -12.84
C GLY A 16 15.71 -10.33 -12.65
N MET A 17 15.19 -11.48 -13.10
CA MET A 17 13.76 -11.83 -13.09
C MET A 17 13.27 -12.14 -11.67
N GLU A 18 14.13 -12.72 -10.83
CA GLU A 18 13.81 -13.05 -9.43
C GLU A 18 13.37 -11.82 -8.65
N SER A 19 14.00 -10.66 -8.87
CA SER A 19 13.65 -9.43 -8.15
C SER A 19 12.31 -8.80 -8.54
N ILE A 20 11.84 -9.01 -9.77
CA ILE A 20 10.51 -8.56 -10.22
C ILE A 20 9.45 -9.46 -9.61
N LEU A 21 9.67 -10.78 -9.72
CA LEU A 21 8.75 -11.81 -9.26
C LEU A 21 8.58 -11.76 -7.74
N ASP A 22 9.62 -11.43 -6.98
CA ASP A 22 9.56 -11.34 -5.53
C ASP A 22 8.69 -10.18 -5.02
N LEU A 23 8.73 -9.01 -5.66
CA LEU A 23 7.88 -7.87 -5.26
C LEU A 23 6.43 -8.06 -5.68
N ALA A 24 6.22 -8.60 -6.89
CA ALA A 24 4.90 -8.99 -7.40
C ALA A 24 4.27 -10.08 -6.53
N ARG A 25 5.04 -11.08 -6.10
CA ARG A 25 4.57 -12.11 -5.14
C ARG A 25 4.19 -11.51 -3.80
N ARG A 26 5.00 -10.59 -3.28
CA ARG A 26 4.90 -10.14 -1.88
C ARG A 26 3.85 -9.03 -1.69
N TYR A 27 3.64 -8.17 -2.71
CA TYR A 27 2.70 -7.04 -2.65
C TYR A 27 1.61 -7.05 -3.74
N GLY A 28 1.65 -8.00 -4.67
CA GLY A 28 0.64 -8.17 -5.74
C GLY A 28 0.72 -7.14 -6.86
N ASN A 29 0.72 -5.85 -6.50
CA ASN A 29 0.48 -4.73 -7.43
C ASN A 29 1.66 -3.74 -7.50
N LEU A 30 2.82 -4.11 -6.93
CA LEU A 30 4.07 -3.36 -7.06
C LEU A 30 5.07 -4.21 -7.85
N LEU A 31 5.55 -3.69 -8.97
CA LEU A 31 6.61 -4.34 -9.75
C LEU A 31 7.89 -3.53 -9.65
N ARG A 32 9.02 -4.24 -9.69
CA ARG A 32 10.34 -3.64 -9.84
C ARG A 32 10.81 -3.82 -11.28
N LEU A 33 11.25 -2.77 -11.95
CA LEU A 33 11.84 -2.87 -13.29
C LEU A 33 13.20 -3.58 -13.22
N THR A 34 13.47 -4.50 -14.15
CA THR A 34 14.76 -5.21 -14.28
C THR A 34 15.87 -4.24 -14.71
N THR A 35 15.54 -3.32 -15.61
CA THR A 35 16.45 -2.28 -16.07
C THR A 35 16.35 -1.07 -15.15
N ARG A 36 17.52 -0.54 -14.74
CA ARG A 36 17.58 0.71 -13.99
C ARG A 36 17.63 1.86 -14.99
N PRO A 37 16.72 2.85 -14.90
CA PRO A 37 16.86 4.07 -15.69
C PRO A 37 18.19 4.75 -15.34
N ALA A 38 18.99 5.10 -16.35
CA ALA A 38 20.22 5.85 -16.13
C ALA A 38 19.92 7.17 -15.42
N ASN A 39 20.81 7.58 -14.49
CA ASN A 39 20.72 8.84 -13.76
C ASN A 39 19.44 9.02 -12.91
N ARG A 40 18.78 7.94 -12.47
CA ARG A 40 17.64 7.98 -11.53
C ARG A 40 17.92 7.19 -10.25
N PRO A 41 17.36 7.61 -9.10
CA PRO A 41 17.50 6.87 -7.85
C PRO A 41 16.83 5.49 -7.94
N SER A 42 17.30 4.55 -7.12
CA SER A 42 16.87 3.15 -7.16
C SER A 42 15.36 2.93 -6.96
N HIS A 43 14.71 3.78 -6.16
CA HIS A 43 13.27 3.69 -5.91
C HIS A 43 12.41 4.03 -7.15
N HIS A 44 12.97 4.68 -8.19
CA HIS A 44 12.28 4.89 -9.48
C HIS A 44 12.16 3.61 -10.33
N GLN A 45 12.68 2.48 -9.85
CA GLN A 45 12.42 1.17 -10.46
C GLN A 45 11.08 0.59 -10.02
N ILE A 46 10.44 1.13 -8.98
CA ILE A 46 9.15 0.62 -8.49
C ILE A 46 8.03 1.27 -9.28
N ILE A 47 7.14 0.45 -9.82
CA ILE A 47 5.94 0.88 -10.54
C ILE A 47 4.70 0.25 -9.91
N VAL A 48 3.59 1.01 -9.93
CA VAL A 48 2.26 0.53 -9.52
C VAL A 48 1.54 0.01 -10.76
N VAL A 49 0.91 -1.15 -10.64
CA VAL A 49 0.15 -1.80 -11.73
C VAL A 49 -1.23 -2.23 -11.24
N ASP A 50 -2.06 -2.76 -12.15
CA ASP A 50 -3.39 -3.31 -11.89
C ASP A 50 -4.34 -2.32 -11.18
N PHE A 51 -4.81 -1.33 -11.96
CA PHE A 51 -5.70 -0.23 -11.53
C PHE A 51 -7.19 -0.63 -11.48
N GLU A 52 -7.50 -1.91 -11.28
CA GLU A 52 -8.88 -2.44 -11.33
C GLU A 52 -9.80 -1.85 -10.24
N TYR A 53 -9.23 -1.45 -9.10
CA TYR A 53 -9.92 -0.78 -7.98
C TYR A 53 -9.61 0.72 -7.91
N ALA A 54 -8.96 1.29 -8.92
CA ALA A 54 -8.62 2.72 -8.91
C ALA A 54 -9.89 3.56 -9.11
N SER A 55 -10.13 4.49 -8.19
CA SER A 55 -11.23 5.44 -8.24
C SER A 55 -10.86 6.69 -7.45
N PRO A 56 -11.58 7.82 -7.61
CA PRO A 56 -11.39 8.98 -6.76
C PRO A 56 -11.63 8.64 -5.28
N ASN A 57 -10.62 8.86 -4.45
CA ASN A 57 -10.63 8.53 -3.02
C ASN A 57 -9.71 9.49 -2.24
N PRO A 58 -9.90 9.70 -0.92
CA PRO A 58 -8.94 10.46 -0.14
C PRO A 58 -7.55 9.79 -0.16
N ALA A 59 -6.50 10.56 -0.43
CA ALA A 59 -5.14 10.05 -0.44
C ALA A 59 -4.75 9.32 0.86
N ALA A 60 -5.29 9.80 1.99
CA ALA A 60 -5.11 9.16 3.29
C ALA A 60 -5.66 7.72 3.35
N PHE A 61 -6.74 7.41 2.63
CA PHE A 61 -7.27 6.05 2.53
C PHE A 61 -6.27 5.15 1.79
N ASP A 62 -5.75 5.58 0.64
CA ASP A 62 -4.81 4.77 -0.15
C ASP A 62 -3.52 4.48 0.64
N ILE A 63 -3.03 5.48 1.38
CA ILE A 63 -1.86 5.32 2.24
C ILE A 63 -2.17 4.39 3.42
N ALA A 64 -3.32 4.55 4.09
CA ALA A 64 -3.72 3.65 5.16
C ALA A 64 -3.85 2.20 4.67
N ASN A 65 -4.47 2.03 3.49
CA ASN A 65 -4.58 0.75 2.83
C ASN A 65 -3.20 0.14 2.55
N HIS A 66 -2.28 0.93 1.99
CA HIS A 66 -0.90 0.50 1.76
C HIS A 66 -0.23 0.00 3.04
N PHE A 67 -0.39 0.69 4.17
CA PHE A 67 0.15 0.24 5.45
C PHE A 67 -0.49 -1.04 5.99
N HIS A 68 -1.77 -1.27 5.73
CA HIS A 68 -2.39 -2.55 6.06
C HIS A 68 -1.84 -3.71 5.24
N GLU A 69 -1.44 -3.49 3.98
CA GLU A 69 -0.84 -4.56 3.17
C GLU A 69 0.50 -5.04 3.75
N TRP A 70 1.18 -4.26 4.60
CA TRP A 70 2.39 -4.72 5.30
C TRP A 70 2.07 -5.85 6.30
N THR A 71 0.84 -5.91 6.80
CA THR A 71 0.35 -6.95 7.71
C THR A 71 0.04 -8.26 6.99
N ALA A 72 -0.13 -8.23 5.67
CA ALA A 72 -0.52 -9.40 4.90
C ALA A 72 0.67 -10.30 4.58
N SER A 73 0.40 -11.62 4.52
CA SER A 73 1.34 -12.64 4.07
C SER A 73 0.66 -13.57 3.08
N TYR A 74 0.26 -13.06 1.93
CA TYR A 74 -0.47 -13.82 0.90
C TYR A 74 0.31 -15.01 0.31
N LEU A 75 1.62 -15.09 0.57
CA LEU A 75 2.47 -16.21 0.18
C LEU A 75 2.55 -17.32 1.23
N SER A 76 1.93 -17.13 2.40
CA SER A 76 1.84 -18.19 3.40
C SER A 76 1.15 -19.40 2.78
N GLU A 77 1.79 -20.57 2.85
CA GLU A 77 1.20 -21.82 2.34
C GLU A 77 0.02 -22.28 3.19
N THR A 78 -0.01 -21.88 4.48
CA THR A 78 -0.97 -22.36 5.46
C THR A 78 -2.04 -21.33 5.82
N THR A 79 -1.72 -20.04 5.79
CA THR A 79 -2.61 -18.97 6.28
C THR A 79 -2.52 -17.67 5.45
N PRO A 80 -2.71 -17.70 4.11
CA PRO A 80 -2.58 -16.51 3.26
C PRO A 80 -3.63 -15.43 3.53
N TRP A 81 -4.74 -15.78 4.19
CA TRP A 81 -5.82 -14.86 4.56
C TRP A 81 -5.57 -14.12 5.88
N LEU A 82 -4.64 -14.59 6.71
CA LEU A 82 -4.44 -14.04 8.05
C LEU A 82 -3.54 -12.80 7.98
N LEU A 83 -4.01 -11.71 8.58
CA LEU A 83 -3.24 -10.49 8.74
C LEU A 83 -2.49 -10.54 10.07
N ASN A 84 -1.21 -10.15 10.05
CA ASN A 84 -0.39 -10.04 11.25
C ASN A 84 -0.22 -8.55 11.64
N PRO A 85 -0.93 -8.06 12.66
CA PRO A 85 -0.85 -6.67 13.11
C PRO A 85 0.56 -6.22 13.53
N ASP A 86 1.43 -7.14 13.96
CA ASP A 86 2.79 -6.81 14.42
C ASP A 86 3.69 -6.34 13.27
N ARG A 87 3.30 -6.63 12.02
CA ARG A 87 4.02 -6.17 10.82
C ARG A 87 3.56 -4.79 10.34
N TYR A 88 2.57 -4.18 10.99
CA TYR A 88 2.14 -2.83 10.64
C TYR A 88 3.33 -1.85 10.80
N PRO A 89 3.54 -0.89 9.86
CA PRO A 89 4.69 -0.02 9.91
C PRO A 89 4.72 0.81 11.21
N THR A 90 5.89 0.86 11.83
CA THR A 90 6.16 1.69 13.02
C THR A 90 5.96 3.17 12.72
N LEU A 91 5.78 4.01 13.75
CA LEU A 91 5.62 5.46 13.55
C LEU A 91 6.77 6.05 12.72
N LYS A 92 8.01 5.66 13.01
CA LYS A 92 9.20 6.09 12.26
C LYS A 92 9.15 5.69 10.79
N GLN A 93 8.71 4.46 10.48
CA GLN A 93 8.55 4.01 9.09
C GLN A 93 7.45 4.78 8.36
N ARG A 94 6.32 5.06 9.02
CA ARG A 94 5.25 5.88 8.43
C ARG A 94 5.70 7.32 8.20
N GLN A 95 6.40 7.93 9.17
CA GLN A 95 7.01 9.25 9.01
C GLN A 95 7.99 9.32 7.84
N ASN A 96 8.83 8.30 7.65
CA ASN A 96 9.70 8.21 6.48
C ASN A 96 8.90 8.14 5.17
N PHE A 97 7.80 7.39 5.14
CA PHE A 97 6.90 7.33 3.99
C PHE A 97 6.27 8.71 3.71
N TYR A 98 5.75 9.39 4.73
CA TYR A 98 5.13 10.71 4.60
C TYR A 98 6.13 11.76 4.12
N HIS A 99 7.35 11.74 4.67
CA HIS A 99 8.41 12.64 4.22
C HIS A 99 8.68 12.44 2.73
N ALA A 100 8.83 11.20 2.25
CA ALA A 100 9.03 10.92 0.83
C ALA A 100 7.80 11.27 -0.04
N TYR A 101 6.58 11.11 0.50
CA TYR A 101 5.32 11.40 -0.19
C TYR A 101 5.08 12.90 -0.41
N ILE A 102 5.45 13.72 0.59
CA ILE A 102 5.28 15.19 0.56
C ILE A 102 6.49 15.88 -0.08
N SER A 103 7.65 15.23 -0.10
CA SER A 103 8.87 15.79 -0.70
C SER A 103 8.63 16.17 -2.16
N PRO A 104 9.07 17.37 -2.59
CA PRO A 104 9.00 17.75 -3.99
C PRO A 104 9.74 16.75 -4.86
N LEU A 105 9.11 16.29 -5.94
CA LEU A 105 9.82 15.54 -6.96
C LEU A 105 10.92 16.44 -7.55
N PRO A 106 12.14 15.93 -7.77
CA PRO A 106 13.18 16.71 -8.42
C PRO A 106 12.66 17.15 -9.80
N THR A 107 12.65 18.46 -10.03
CA THR A 107 12.22 19.10 -11.28
C THR A 107 12.89 18.43 -12.47
N VAL A 108 12.14 17.61 -13.20
CA VAL A 108 12.53 17.13 -14.52
C VAL A 108 12.24 18.29 -15.48
N PRO A 109 13.17 18.73 -16.35
CA PRO A 109 12.94 19.88 -17.24
C PRO A 109 11.83 19.71 -18.29
N SER A 110 11.02 18.64 -18.26
CA SER A 110 10.10 18.31 -19.35
C SER A 110 8.77 17.66 -18.95
N ALA A 111 8.34 17.77 -17.69
CA ALA A 111 6.98 17.39 -17.31
C ALA A 111 6.36 18.50 -16.47
N THR A 112 5.69 19.42 -17.17
CA THR A 112 4.81 20.43 -16.60
C THR A 112 3.81 19.80 -15.62
N ASN A 113 3.90 20.23 -14.37
CA ASN A 113 2.78 20.55 -13.48
C ASN A 113 1.55 19.64 -13.58
N LEU A 114 1.58 18.49 -12.92
CA LEU A 114 0.38 17.82 -12.45
C LEU A 114 0.58 17.51 -10.97
N LEU A 115 0.10 18.41 -10.11
CA LEU A 115 -0.48 18.16 -8.77
C LEU A 115 -0.08 19.11 -7.63
N LEU A 116 0.76 20.13 -7.82
CA LEU A 116 1.01 21.10 -6.75
C LEU A 116 0.86 22.55 -7.20
N SER A 117 -0.37 22.92 -7.59
CA SER A 117 -0.80 24.32 -7.59
C SER A 117 -1.28 24.70 -6.18
N ALA A 118 -0.34 24.90 -5.27
CA ALA A 118 -0.54 25.79 -4.13
C ALA A 118 0.82 26.19 -3.55
N SER A 119 1.14 27.46 -3.71
CA SER A 119 2.15 28.22 -2.96
C SER A 119 3.60 28.06 -3.42
N GLN A 120 4.03 29.10 -4.13
CA GLN A 120 5.39 29.41 -4.56
C GLN A 120 6.38 29.38 -3.38
N THR A 121 7.56 28.81 -3.60
CA THR A 121 8.83 29.52 -3.35
C THR A 121 9.98 28.80 -4.07
N SER A 122 10.59 29.54 -5.00
CA SER A 122 11.79 29.17 -5.74
C SER A 122 12.98 29.04 -4.80
N LEU A 123 13.71 27.91 -4.80
CA LEU A 123 15.13 27.84 -4.43
C LEU A 123 15.85 26.70 -5.18
N THR A 124 17.13 26.96 -5.46
CA THR A 124 18.08 26.31 -6.38
C THR A 124 18.55 24.90 -5.98
N PRO A 125 19.18 24.12 -6.90
CA PRO A 125 19.58 22.75 -6.63
C PRO A 125 21.04 22.69 -6.17
N SER A 126 21.29 22.50 -4.88
CA SER A 126 22.53 21.92 -4.37
C SER A 126 22.40 21.54 -2.90
N ASN A 127 22.51 20.24 -2.61
CA ASN A 127 22.84 19.67 -1.30
C ASN A 127 21.97 20.10 -0.10
N VAL A 128 20.64 20.02 -0.24
CA VAL A 128 19.77 20.11 0.93
C VAL A 128 19.84 18.78 1.68
N VAL A 129 20.77 18.69 2.63
CA VAL A 129 20.49 17.95 3.86
C VAL A 129 19.25 18.64 4.43
N VAL A 130 18.07 18.05 4.20
CA VAL A 130 16.83 18.53 4.80
C VAL A 130 17.05 18.42 6.30
N LYS A 131 17.39 19.53 6.94
CA LYS A 131 17.30 19.62 8.39
C LYS A 131 15.81 19.46 8.68
N ASP A 132 15.45 18.35 9.30
CA ASP A 132 14.09 17.91 9.68
C ASP A 132 13.32 18.92 10.58
N ASN A 133 13.85 20.12 10.81
CA ASN A 133 13.34 21.12 11.72
C ASN A 133 12.55 22.24 11.02
N ASN A 134 12.12 22.06 9.77
CA ASN A 134 11.15 22.99 9.19
C ASN A 134 9.79 22.72 9.84
N PRO A 135 9.27 23.63 10.71
CA PRO A 135 8.03 23.37 11.46
C PRO A 135 6.85 23.07 10.54
N ASN A 136 6.85 23.60 9.33
CA ASN A 136 5.83 23.36 8.32
C ASN A 136 5.79 21.89 7.84
N VAL A 137 6.96 21.27 7.59
CA VAL A 137 7.02 19.87 7.13
C VAL A 137 6.59 18.92 8.23
N LYS A 138 7.02 19.18 9.48
CA LYS A 138 6.60 18.37 10.63
C LYS A 138 5.09 18.45 10.84
N GLU A 139 4.52 19.65 10.78
CA GLU A 139 3.07 19.85 10.89
C GLU A 139 2.30 19.14 9.77
N GLN A 140 2.79 19.20 8.53
CA GLN A 140 2.20 18.46 7.41
C GLN A 140 2.25 16.94 7.60
N ILE A 141 3.37 16.42 8.11
CA ILE A 141 3.53 14.99 8.43
C ILE A 141 2.57 14.57 9.55
N ASP A 142 2.48 15.36 10.62
CA ASP A 142 1.59 15.09 11.74
C ASP A 142 0.11 15.16 11.31
N HIS A 143 -0.24 16.12 10.45
CA HIS A 143 -1.57 16.24 9.86
C HIS A 143 -1.90 15.02 8.99
N LEU A 144 -0.98 14.59 8.12
CA LEU A 144 -1.17 13.43 7.25
C LEU A 144 -1.29 12.13 8.07
N GLU A 145 -0.49 11.94 9.13
CA GLU A 145 -0.66 10.83 10.07
C GLU A 145 -2.07 10.84 10.66
N GLY A 146 -2.56 12.00 11.14
CA GLY A 146 -3.92 12.14 11.67
C GLY A 146 -4.99 11.71 10.67
N LEU A 147 -4.89 12.19 9.42
CA LEU A 147 -5.81 11.80 8.34
C LEU A 147 -5.74 10.30 8.03
N VAL A 148 -4.53 9.74 7.90
CA VAL A 148 -4.32 8.31 7.63
C VAL A 148 -4.91 7.47 8.75
N ARG A 149 -4.76 7.87 10.02
CA ARG A 149 -5.38 7.19 11.15
C ARG A 149 -6.91 7.26 11.13
N ALA A 150 -7.48 8.40 10.75
CA ALA A 150 -8.93 8.54 10.62
C ALA A 150 -9.53 7.67 9.50
N TRP A 151 -8.82 7.52 8.38
CA TRP A 151 -9.25 6.69 7.24
C TRP A 151 -8.86 5.20 7.35
N SER A 152 -7.98 4.85 8.29
CA SER A 152 -7.49 3.48 8.52
C SER A 152 -8.60 2.44 8.72
N PRO A 153 -9.63 2.68 9.56
CA PRO A 153 -10.71 1.72 9.72
C PRO A 153 -11.51 1.48 8.44
N ALA A 154 -11.68 2.50 7.60
CA ALA A 154 -12.43 2.37 6.35
C ALA A 154 -11.78 1.34 5.40
N SER A 155 -10.44 1.25 5.38
CA SER A 155 -9.73 0.21 4.62
C SER A 155 -10.11 -1.19 5.08
N HIS A 156 -10.18 -1.43 6.40
CA HIS A 156 -10.65 -2.70 6.94
C HIS A 156 -12.10 -3.00 6.57
N ALA A 157 -13.00 -2.02 6.70
CA ALA A 157 -14.41 -2.19 6.37
C ALA A 157 -14.63 -2.55 4.89
N THR A 158 -13.96 -1.83 3.98
CA THR A 158 -14.02 -2.09 2.54
C THR A 158 -13.60 -3.53 2.23
N TRP A 159 -12.49 -4.00 2.80
CA TRP A 159 -11.99 -5.33 2.51
C TRP A 159 -12.70 -6.45 3.26
N ALA A 160 -13.32 -6.16 4.40
CA ALA A 160 -14.25 -7.09 5.06
C ALA A 160 -15.47 -7.36 4.16
N LEU A 161 -16.10 -6.31 3.63
CA LEU A 161 -17.25 -6.44 2.73
C LEU A 161 -16.87 -7.18 1.46
N TRP A 162 -15.73 -6.83 0.86
CA TRP A 162 -15.20 -7.55 -0.29
C TRP A 162 -15.01 -9.04 0.02
N GLY A 163 -14.41 -9.39 1.17
CA GLY A 163 -14.21 -10.78 1.56
C GLY A 163 -15.52 -11.56 1.68
N ILE A 164 -16.58 -10.95 2.22
CA ILE A 164 -17.91 -11.57 2.30
C ILE A 164 -18.50 -11.83 0.90
N VAL A 165 -18.41 -10.84 0.00
CA VAL A 165 -18.90 -10.97 -1.37
C VAL A 165 -18.13 -12.07 -2.11
N GLN A 166 -16.82 -12.11 -1.96
CA GLN A 166 -15.98 -13.15 -2.56
C GLN A 166 -16.29 -14.54 -2.02
N ALA A 167 -16.52 -14.69 -0.71
CA ALA A 167 -16.92 -15.97 -0.12
C ALA A 167 -18.23 -16.49 -0.73
N ARG A 168 -19.22 -15.61 -0.92
CA ARG A 168 -20.48 -15.95 -1.60
C ARG A 168 -20.24 -16.40 -3.03
N ASP A 169 -19.43 -15.66 -3.77
CA ASP A 169 -19.20 -15.94 -5.19
C ASP A 169 -18.36 -17.21 -5.39
N ASP A 170 -17.42 -17.50 -4.48
CA ASP A 170 -16.66 -18.75 -4.45
C ASP A 170 -17.59 -19.95 -4.24
N VAL A 171 -18.47 -19.92 -3.23
CA VAL A 171 -19.47 -20.98 -2.97
C VAL A 171 -20.39 -21.21 -4.17
N LYS A 172 -20.80 -20.15 -4.88
CA LYS A 172 -21.63 -20.28 -6.09
C LYS A 172 -20.91 -21.01 -7.23
N VAL A 173 -19.59 -20.88 -7.32
CA VAL A 173 -18.78 -21.46 -8.40
C VAL A 173 -18.33 -22.87 -8.04
N THR A 174 -17.88 -23.10 -6.82
CA THR A 174 -17.29 -24.38 -6.38
C THR A 174 -18.34 -25.34 -5.81
N GLY A 175 -19.48 -24.83 -5.34
CA GLY A 175 -20.48 -25.61 -4.61
C GLY A 175 -20.08 -25.97 -3.17
N ASP A 176 -18.93 -25.47 -2.69
CA ASP A 176 -18.38 -25.76 -1.37
C ASP A 176 -17.69 -24.52 -0.77
N ILE A 177 -17.47 -24.52 0.55
CA ILE A 177 -16.81 -23.44 1.29
C ILE A 177 -15.27 -23.60 1.27
N GLY A 178 -14.75 -24.72 0.76
CA GLY A 178 -13.34 -25.12 0.74
C GLY A 178 -12.44 -24.45 -0.30
N SER A 179 -12.44 -23.12 -0.39
CA SER A 179 -11.52 -22.37 -1.27
C SER A 179 -10.06 -22.50 -0.83
N GLU A 180 -9.11 -22.39 -1.77
CA GLU A 180 -7.67 -22.21 -1.45
C GLU A 180 -7.42 -20.97 -0.58
N PHE A 181 -8.33 -20.00 -0.60
CA PHE A 181 -8.28 -18.80 0.22
C PHE A 181 -9.51 -18.68 1.13
N ASN A 182 -9.31 -18.70 2.45
CA ASN A 182 -10.41 -18.57 3.41
C ASN A 182 -10.94 -17.13 3.48
N TYR A 183 -11.87 -16.78 2.58
CA TYR A 183 -12.48 -15.47 2.47
C TYR A 183 -13.29 -15.06 3.72
N ILE A 184 -13.94 -16.02 4.40
CA ILE A 184 -14.67 -15.75 5.64
C ILE A 184 -13.70 -15.38 6.76
N GLY A 185 -12.63 -16.16 6.92
CA GLY A 185 -11.56 -15.87 7.89
C GLY A 185 -10.90 -14.51 7.62
N TYR A 186 -10.65 -14.19 6.36
CA TYR A 186 -10.17 -12.86 5.93
C TYR A 186 -11.14 -11.75 6.37
N ALA A 187 -12.43 -11.89 6.07
CA ALA A 187 -13.44 -10.90 6.40
C ALA A 187 -13.56 -10.69 7.92
N VAL A 188 -13.56 -11.78 8.70
CA VAL A 188 -13.58 -11.71 10.18
C VAL A 188 -12.37 -10.94 10.70
N GLY A 189 -11.15 -11.27 10.25
CA GLY A 189 -9.93 -10.57 10.68
C GLY A 189 -9.95 -9.07 10.32
N ARG A 190 -10.52 -8.71 9.17
CA ARG A 190 -10.74 -7.31 8.77
C ARG A 190 -11.79 -6.61 9.66
N VAL A 191 -12.91 -7.25 9.99
CA VAL A 191 -13.91 -6.69 10.92
C VAL A 191 -13.32 -6.45 12.32
N GLU A 192 -12.50 -7.37 12.82
CA GLU A 192 -11.76 -7.18 14.07
C GLU A 192 -10.78 -6.01 13.98
N GLY A 193 -10.07 -5.87 12.85
CA GLY A 193 -9.24 -4.71 12.50
C GLY A 193 -10.00 -3.40 12.59
N PHE A 194 -11.14 -3.32 11.92
CA PHE A 194 -12.04 -2.17 11.94
C PHE A 194 -12.45 -1.80 13.38
N ARG A 195 -12.98 -2.74 14.15
CA ARG A 195 -13.42 -2.50 15.54
C ARG A 195 -12.29 -1.99 16.43
N ARG A 196 -11.11 -2.62 16.35
CA ARG A 196 -9.95 -2.18 17.14
C ARG A 196 -9.54 -0.74 16.81
N GLU A 197 -9.55 -0.36 15.54
CA GLU A 197 -9.09 0.97 15.13
C GLU A 197 -10.12 2.06 15.41
N ILE A 198 -11.41 1.77 15.22
CA ILE A 198 -12.47 2.71 15.62
C ILE A 198 -12.45 2.95 17.14
N ALA A 199 -12.25 1.91 17.94
CA ALA A 199 -12.12 2.05 19.40
C ALA A 199 -10.94 2.96 19.80
N LYS A 200 -9.81 2.89 19.07
CA LYS A 200 -8.65 3.79 19.27
C LYS A 200 -8.95 5.25 18.93
N LEU A 201 -9.95 5.51 18.09
CA LEU A 201 -10.44 6.86 17.78
C LEU A 201 -11.46 7.37 18.81
N GLY A 202 -11.78 6.57 19.85
CA GLY A 202 -12.73 6.94 20.88
C GLY A 202 -14.20 6.79 20.47
N ILE A 203 -14.47 6.18 19.32
CA ILE A 203 -15.81 5.92 18.82
C ILE A 203 -16.26 4.54 19.33
N LYS A 204 -17.46 4.46 19.89
CA LYS A 204 -18.05 3.20 20.37
C LYS A 204 -18.71 2.47 19.21
N VAL A 205 -18.42 1.17 19.06
CA VAL A 205 -18.92 0.28 18.00
C VAL A 205 -19.24 -1.09 18.55
#